data_AF-A0A9X1LCZ3-F1
#
_entry.id   AF-A0A9X1LCZ3-F1
#
_cell.length_a   1.000
_cell.length_b   1.000
_cell.length_c   1.000
_cell.angle_alpha   90.00
_cell.angle_beta   90.00
_cell.angle_gamma   90.00
#
_symmetry.space_group_name_H-M   'P 1'
#
loop_
_entity.id
_entity.type
_entity.pdbx_description
1 polymer ?
#
loop_
_entity_poly.entity_id
_entity_poly.type
_entity_poly.pdbx_seq_one_letter_code
_entity_poly.pdbx_strand_id
1 'polypeptide(L)'
;MIRRGCFVPRCQAPRLLDPDLLGGLGLLLWTLAFLALSSALGVAQPLPPQERRTVSWYVANPWALEAVTRACRDDPGRLRGTPDCVNADQARIVVAEREARARAGMRPEAPAATPDAERTRRAEAEARRNQGDLTSPTSPRYWATRPVERARQLSYCGRMTAEQQARFYCDAARAAEAEARRPRS
;
A
#
# COMPACT_ATOMS: atom_id res chain seq x y z
N MET A 1 -56.47 -24.04 -70.81
CA MET A 1 -57.39 -25.15 -71.15
C MET A 1 -57.29 -26.21 -70.06
N ILE A 2 -58.45 -26.64 -69.52
CA ILE A 2 -58.75 -28.02 -69.04
C ILE A 2 -57.94 -28.49 -67.80
N ARG A 3 -58.49 -28.40 -66.58
CA ARG A 3 -59.39 -29.35 -65.87
C ARG A 3 -58.85 -30.79 -65.71
N ARG A 4 -59.07 -31.32 -64.49
CA ARG A 4 -59.06 -32.73 -64.00
C ARG A 4 -57.73 -33.15 -63.36
N GLY A 5 -57.63 -33.51 -62.08
CA GLY A 5 -58.63 -33.98 -61.13
C GLY A 5 -58.73 -35.52 -61.13
N CYS A 6 -58.51 -36.09 -59.94
CA CYS A 6 -58.80 -37.45 -59.46
C CYS A 6 -57.70 -38.52 -59.58
N PHE A 7 -57.14 -38.92 -58.42
CA PHE A 7 -57.16 -40.33 -58.02
C PHE A 7 -57.07 -40.46 -56.48
N VAL A 8 -58.09 -41.10 -55.90
CA VAL A 8 -58.22 -41.63 -54.53
C VAL A 8 -58.23 -43.18 -54.70
N PRO A 9 -58.11 -44.07 -53.69
CA PRO A 9 -57.51 -44.04 -52.34
C PRO A 9 -56.42 -45.15 -52.18
N ARG A 10 -55.65 -45.15 -51.09
CA ARG A 10 -55.20 -46.43 -50.52
C ARG A 10 -55.03 -46.34 -49.01
N CYS A 11 -55.73 -47.27 -48.34
CA CYS A 11 -55.68 -47.52 -46.91
C CYS A 11 -54.24 -47.71 -46.41
N GLN A 12 -53.87 -47.02 -45.33
CA GLN A 12 -52.72 -47.37 -44.51
C GLN A 12 -53.18 -47.43 -43.05
N ALA A 13 -52.86 -48.56 -42.42
CA ALA A 13 -53.16 -48.90 -41.03
C ALA A 13 -52.51 -47.92 -40.04
N PRO A 14 -53.06 -47.77 -38.82
CA PRO A 14 -52.39 -47.02 -37.76
C PRO A 14 -51.09 -47.75 -37.37
N ARG A 15 -49.95 -47.09 -37.57
CA ARG A 15 -48.69 -47.53 -36.97
C ARG A 15 -48.71 -47.17 -35.49
N LEU A 16 -48.45 -48.20 -34.69
CA LEU A 16 -48.15 -48.12 -33.26
C LEU A 16 -47.15 -46.99 -32.98
N LEU A 17 -47.39 -46.27 -31.88
CA LEU A 17 -46.50 -45.27 -31.32
C LEU A 17 -45.09 -45.85 -31.11
N ASP A 18 -44.09 -45.16 -31.67
CA ASP A 18 -42.67 -45.38 -31.37
C ASP A 18 -42.36 -45.02 -29.90
N PRO A 19 -41.72 -45.89 -29.11
CA PRO A 19 -41.38 -45.64 -27.71
C PRO A 19 -40.20 -44.67 -27.50
N ASP A 20 -39.57 -44.17 -28.57
CA ASP A 20 -38.37 -43.32 -28.47
C ASP A 20 -38.63 -41.83 -28.17
N LEU A 21 -39.89 -41.39 -28.20
CA LEU A 21 -40.26 -40.00 -27.88
C LEU A 21 -40.27 -39.67 -26.38
N LEU A 22 -40.28 -40.67 -25.50
CA LEU A 22 -40.26 -40.48 -24.05
C LEU A 22 -38.85 -40.23 -23.47
N GLY A 23 -37.79 -40.69 -24.14
CA GLY A 23 -36.41 -40.48 -23.69
C GLY A 23 -35.91 -39.05 -23.88
N GLY A 24 -36.28 -38.41 -25.00
CA GLY A 24 -35.85 -37.05 -25.32
C GLY A 24 -36.50 -35.98 -24.46
N LEU A 25 -37.80 -36.11 -24.17
CA LEU A 25 -38.57 -35.16 -23.35
C LEU A 25 -38.13 -35.19 -21.88
N GLY A 26 -37.76 -36.37 -21.36
CA GLY A 26 -37.17 -36.52 -20.03
C GLY A 26 -35.84 -35.79 -19.90
N LEU A 27 -34.94 -35.91 -20.89
CA LEU A 27 -33.65 -35.23 -20.90
C LEU A 27 -33.81 -33.70 -21.04
N LEU A 28 -34.75 -33.24 -21.88
CA LEU A 28 -35.01 -31.82 -22.11
C LEU A 28 -35.62 -31.16 -20.87
N LEU A 29 -36.55 -31.83 -20.18
CA LEU A 29 -37.08 -31.37 -18.89
C LEU A 29 -36.02 -31.39 -17.78
N TRP A 30 -35.13 -32.38 -17.77
CA TRP A 30 -34.00 -32.43 -16.83
C TRP A 30 -33.01 -31.28 -17.05
N THR A 31 -32.66 -30.97 -18.31
CA THR A 31 -31.77 -29.84 -18.63
C THR A 31 -32.40 -28.48 -18.27
N LEU A 32 -33.70 -28.30 -18.51
CA LEU A 32 -34.41 -27.08 -18.12
C LEU A 32 -34.53 -26.93 -16.60
N ALA A 33 -34.75 -28.02 -15.85
CA ALA A 33 -34.76 -28.00 -14.40
C ALA A 33 -33.38 -27.65 -13.81
N PHE A 34 -32.29 -28.19 -14.38
CA PHE A 34 -30.92 -27.84 -13.97
C PHE A 34 -30.53 -26.40 -14.32
N LEU A 35 -30.97 -25.88 -15.48
CA LEU A 35 -30.73 -24.47 -15.83
C LEU A 35 -31.49 -23.51 -14.90
N ALA A 36 -32.74 -23.83 -14.53
CA ALA A 36 -33.54 -22.98 -13.63
C ALA A 36 -32.98 -22.96 -12.19
N LEU A 37 -32.42 -24.09 -11.71
CA LEU A 37 -31.84 -24.19 -10.37
C LEU A 37 -30.48 -23.47 -10.25
N SER A 38 -29.80 -23.21 -11.37
CA SER A 38 -28.49 -22.56 -11.40
C SER A 38 -28.57 -21.03 -11.20
N SER A 39 -29.76 -20.43 -11.31
CA SER A 39 -29.96 -18.97 -11.19
C SER A 39 -30.08 -18.46 -9.75
N ALA A 40 -30.21 -19.32 -8.75
CA ALA A 40 -30.45 -18.92 -7.36
C ALA A 40 -29.16 -18.74 -6.53
N LEU A 41 -28.00 -19.10 -7.05
CA LEU A 41 -26.70 -18.82 -6.43
C LEU A 41 -26.05 -17.60 -7.07
N GLY A 42 -26.79 -16.48 -7.06
CA GLY A 42 -26.17 -15.16 -7.14
C GLY A 42 -25.31 -14.97 -5.91
N VAL A 43 -24.05 -15.41 -5.97
CA VAL A 43 -23.03 -15.05 -4.99
C VAL A 43 -23.05 -13.53 -4.97
N ALA A 44 -23.55 -12.95 -3.87
CA ALA A 44 -23.43 -11.52 -3.63
C ALA A 44 -21.92 -11.23 -3.65
N GLN A 45 -21.40 -10.82 -4.80
CA GLN A 45 -20.05 -10.33 -4.87
C GLN A 45 -20.03 -9.16 -3.89
N PRO A 46 -19.19 -9.18 -2.84
CA PRO A 46 -19.00 -7.99 -2.04
C PRO A 46 -18.62 -6.90 -3.04
N LEU A 47 -19.43 -5.84 -3.13
CA LEU A 47 -19.07 -4.67 -3.92
C LEU A 47 -17.60 -4.38 -3.56
N PRO A 48 -16.70 -4.20 -4.55
CA PRO A 48 -15.33 -3.83 -4.25
C PRO A 48 -15.41 -2.68 -3.26
N PRO A 49 -14.71 -2.74 -2.12
CA PRO A 49 -14.83 -1.73 -1.09
C PRO A 49 -14.63 -0.40 -1.79
N GLN A 50 -15.71 0.40 -1.87
CA GLN A 50 -15.64 1.77 -2.35
C GLN A 50 -14.41 2.36 -1.66
N GLU A 51 -13.42 2.81 -2.43
CA GLU A 51 -12.15 3.25 -1.88
C GLU A 51 -12.42 4.51 -1.05
N ARG A 52 -12.78 4.30 0.23
CA ARG A 52 -13.27 5.35 1.12
C ARG A 52 -12.10 6.25 1.40
N ARG A 53 -12.04 7.37 0.69
CA ARG A 53 -11.04 8.41 0.88
C ARG A 53 -11.12 8.87 2.33
N THR A 54 -10.02 8.70 3.05
CA THR A 54 -9.92 9.06 4.47
C THR A 54 -9.74 10.56 4.64
N VAL A 55 -9.92 11.05 5.86
CA VAL A 55 -9.59 12.44 6.24
C VAL A 55 -8.14 12.78 5.87
N SER A 56 -7.19 11.89 6.16
CA SER A 56 -5.77 12.10 5.84
C SER A 56 -5.50 12.20 4.34
N TRP A 57 -6.24 11.43 3.53
CA TRP A 57 -6.16 11.53 2.07
C TRP A 57 -6.63 12.89 1.59
N TYR A 58 -7.76 13.40 2.09
CA TYR A 58 -8.27 14.73 1.73
C TYR A 58 -7.34 15.86 2.18
N VAL A 59 -6.73 15.74 3.36
CA VAL A 59 -5.70 16.68 3.85
C VAL A 59 -4.47 16.71 2.93
N ALA A 60 -4.09 15.57 2.35
CA ALA A 60 -2.99 15.48 1.39
C ALA A 60 -3.37 15.89 -0.04
N ASN A 61 -4.66 16.00 -0.37
CA ASN A 61 -5.18 16.26 -1.71
C ASN A 61 -6.13 17.48 -1.71
N PRO A 62 -5.60 18.72 -1.64
CA PRO A 62 -6.41 19.93 -1.48
C PRO A 62 -7.38 20.16 -2.64
N TRP A 63 -7.00 19.81 -3.87
CA TRP A 63 -7.84 19.92 -5.06
C TRP A 63 -9.11 19.04 -4.95
N ALA A 64 -8.95 17.83 -4.43
CA ALA A 64 -10.05 16.89 -4.27
C ALA A 64 -10.94 17.29 -3.09
N LEU A 65 -10.33 17.78 -2.01
CA LEU A 65 -11.05 18.33 -0.86
C LEU A 65 -11.96 19.48 -1.28
N GLU A 66 -11.46 20.42 -2.08
CA GLU A 66 -12.26 21.55 -2.56
C GLU A 66 -13.41 21.10 -3.47
N ALA A 67 -13.12 20.21 -4.44
CA ALA A 67 -14.12 19.70 -5.38
C ALA A 67 -15.26 18.95 -4.66
N VAL A 68 -14.92 18.08 -3.72
CA VAL A 68 -15.91 17.30 -2.95
C VAL A 68 -16.68 18.21 -2.01
N THR A 69 -16.01 19.14 -1.30
CA THR A 69 -16.69 20.11 -0.43
C THR A 69 -17.74 20.92 -1.22
N ARG A 70 -17.40 21.37 -2.43
CA ARG A 70 -18.32 22.09 -3.32
C ARG A 70 -19.52 21.21 -3.68
N ALA A 71 -19.28 19.98 -4.12
CA ALA A 71 -20.36 19.03 -4.43
C ALA A 71 -21.28 18.76 -3.23
N CYS A 72 -20.72 18.58 -2.03
CA CYS A 72 -21.49 18.37 -0.80
C CYS A 72 -22.37 19.56 -0.43
N ARG A 73 -21.91 20.78 -0.72
CA ARG A 73 -22.68 22.01 -0.49
C ARG A 73 -23.81 22.18 -1.50
N ASP A 74 -23.55 21.83 -2.75
CA ASP A 74 -24.49 22.03 -3.85
C ASP A 74 -25.63 20.97 -3.84
N ASP A 75 -25.40 19.79 -3.24
CA ASP A 75 -26.40 18.72 -3.08
C ASP A 75 -26.39 18.10 -1.67
N PRO A 76 -26.82 18.86 -0.64
CA PRO A 76 -26.78 18.39 0.74
C PRO A 76 -27.81 17.28 1.01
N GLY A 77 -28.88 17.18 0.22
CA GLY A 77 -29.92 16.17 0.40
C GLY A 77 -29.40 14.76 0.09
N ARG A 78 -28.68 14.59 -1.02
CA ARG A 78 -28.17 13.29 -1.44
C ARG A 78 -26.80 12.98 -0.84
N LEU A 79 -25.93 13.97 -0.68
CA LEU A 79 -24.51 13.72 -0.41
C LEU A 79 -24.09 13.89 1.05
N ARG A 80 -24.83 14.64 1.90
CA ARG A 80 -24.40 14.99 3.27
C ARG A 80 -24.00 13.79 4.14
N GLY A 81 -24.69 12.66 4.01
CA GLY A 81 -24.42 11.44 4.79
C GLY A 81 -23.38 10.51 4.17
N THR A 82 -22.85 10.84 2.99
CA THR A 82 -21.87 9.99 2.32
C THR A 82 -20.51 10.04 3.04
N PRO A 83 -19.75 8.94 3.05
CA PRO A 83 -18.42 8.92 3.66
C PRO A 83 -17.49 10.02 3.12
N ASP A 84 -17.60 10.35 1.83
CA ASP A 84 -16.79 11.40 1.21
C ASP A 84 -17.11 12.79 1.77
N CYS A 85 -18.39 13.15 1.91
CA CYS A 85 -18.75 14.45 2.49
C CYS A 85 -18.38 14.54 3.98
N VAL A 86 -18.56 13.47 4.74
CA VAL A 86 -18.14 13.41 6.15
C VAL A 86 -16.63 13.57 6.26
N ASN A 87 -15.86 12.82 5.47
CA ASN A 87 -14.40 12.88 5.53
C ASN A 87 -13.82 14.18 4.99
N ALA A 88 -14.43 14.76 3.95
CA ALA A 88 -14.06 16.08 3.43
C ALA A 88 -14.34 17.17 4.48
N ASP A 89 -15.50 17.15 5.15
CA ASP A 89 -15.82 18.11 6.20
C ASP A 89 -14.83 18.05 7.37
N GLN A 90 -14.53 16.84 7.87
CA GLN A 90 -13.51 16.64 8.90
C GLN A 90 -12.12 17.12 8.44
N ALA A 91 -11.76 16.89 7.18
CA ALA A 91 -10.49 17.35 6.63
C ALA A 91 -10.40 18.89 6.60
N ARG A 92 -11.51 19.61 6.33
CA ARG A 92 -11.54 21.08 6.40
C ARG A 92 -11.24 21.60 7.79
N ILE A 93 -11.77 20.96 8.83
CA ILE A 93 -11.49 21.33 10.22
C ILE A 93 -10.00 21.17 10.51
N VAL A 94 -9.41 20.03 10.13
CA VAL A 94 -7.97 19.78 10.31
C VAL A 94 -7.10 20.80 9.57
N VAL A 95 -7.46 21.16 8.34
CA VAL A 95 -6.74 22.19 7.56
C VAL A 95 -6.87 23.56 8.22
N ALA A 96 -8.09 23.96 8.60
CA ALA A 96 -8.34 25.25 9.26
C ALA A 96 -7.61 25.36 10.61
N GLU A 97 -7.55 24.29 11.39
CA GLU A 97 -6.77 24.25 12.64
C GLU A 97 -5.27 24.42 12.38
N ARG A 98 -4.73 23.73 11.35
CA ARG A 98 -3.31 23.87 10.97
C ARG A 98 -2.99 25.29 10.53
N GLU A 99 -3.86 25.90 9.73
CA GLU A 99 -3.73 27.29 9.29
C GLU A 99 -3.85 28.28 10.45
N ALA A 100 -4.78 28.06 11.38
CA ALA A 100 -4.92 28.88 12.57
C ALA A 100 -3.67 28.82 13.46
N ARG A 101 -3.14 27.62 13.70
CA ARG A 101 -1.88 27.42 14.44
C ARG A 101 -0.69 28.09 13.74
N ALA A 102 -0.59 27.94 12.42
CA ALA A 102 0.46 28.59 11.63
C ALA A 102 0.38 30.12 11.73
N ARG A 103 -0.82 30.71 11.61
CA ARG A 103 -1.04 32.15 11.77
C ARG A 103 -0.73 32.66 13.18
N ALA A 104 -1.00 31.84 14.19
CA ALA A 104 -0.69 32.14 15.58
C ALA A 104 0.80 32.01 15.93
N GLY A 105 1.68 31.74 14.95
CA GLY A 105 3.10 31.47 15.19
C GLY A 105 3.36 30.14 15.91
N MET A 106 2.31 29.38 16.24
CA MET A 106 2.36 28.01 16.74
C MET A 106 2.59 27.04 15.57
N ARG A 107 3.61 27.30 14.75
CA ARG A 107 4.15 26.25 13.87
C ARG A 107 4.57 25.10 14.80
N PRO A 108 4.39 23.82 14.42
CA PRO A 108 5.06 22.74 15.15
C PRO A 108 6.51 23.17 15.32
N GLU A 109 6.92 23.38 16.58
CA GLU A 109 8.30 23.74 16.87
C GLU A 109 9.13 22.62 16.25
N ALA A 110 10.08 22.98 15.39
CA ALA A 110 11.01 21.97 14.90
C ALA A 110 11.57 21.30 16.15
N PRO A 111 11.44 19.98 16.32
CA PRO A 111 11.75 19.34 17.58
C PRO A 111 13.12 19.83 18.00
N ALA A 112 13.19 20.44 19.20
CA ALA A 112 14.44 21.00 19.72
C ALA A 112 15.54 19.97 19.47
N ALA A 113 16.66 20.41 18.90
CA ALA A 113 17.73 19.52 18.50
C ALA A 113 18.20 18.71 19.72
N THR A 114 17.68 17.49 19.87
CA THR A 114 18.09 16.62 20.96
C THR A 114 19.55 16.22 20.73
N PRO A 115 20.31 15.90 21.79
CA PRO A 115 21.65 15.34 21.63
C PRO A 115 21.67 14.14 20.67
N ASP A 116 20.61 13.34 20.65
CA ASP A 116 20.43 12.24 19.69
C ASP A 116 20.25 12.72 18.25
N ALA A 117 19.39 13.71 18.00
CA ALA A 117 19.20 14.27 16.67
C ALA A 117 20.51 14.85 16.11
N GLU A 118 21.31 15.49 16.95
CA GLU A 118 22.62 16.01 16.56
C GLU A 118 23.63 14.88 16.27
N ARG A 119 23.66 13.82 17.08
CA ARG A 119 24.48 12.62 16.80
C ARG A 119 24.09 11.99 15.45
N THR A 120 22.79 11.87 15.18
CA THR A 120 22.27 11.32 13.91
C THR A 120 22.70 12.19 12.73
N ARG A 121 22.54 13.52 12.80
CA ARG A 121 22.98 14.43 11.73
C ARG A 121 24.48 14.32 11.45
N ARG A 122 25.31 14.20 12.48
CA ARG A 122 26.76 14.02 12.32
C ARG A 122 27.10 12.69 11.67
N ALA A 123 26.43 11.61 12.07
CA ALA A 123 26.60 10.29 11.46
C ALA A 123 26.20 10.28 9.98
N GLU A 124 25.07 10.90 9.63
CA GLU A 124 24.64 11.02 8.23
C GLU A 124 25.59 11.88 7.39
N ALA A 125 26.07 13.00 7.96
CA ALA A 125 27.04 13.85 7.27
C ALA A 125 28.37 13.11 7.04
N GLU A 126 28.80 12.29 8.00
CA GLU A 126 29.95 11.38 7.83
C GLU A 126 29.71 10.32 6.75
N ALA A 127 28.56 9.66 6.77
CA ALA A 127 28.20 8.66 5.76
C ALA A 127 28.20 9.25 4.34
N ARG A 128 27.68 10.48 4.17
CA ARG A 128 27.74 11.20 2.88
C ARG A 128 29.17 11.50 2.44
N ARG A 129 30.04 11.95 3.35
CA ARG A 129 31.46 12.21 3.02
C ARG A 129 32.22 10.95 2.63
N ASN A 130 31.87 9.82 3.23
CA ASN A 130 32.55 8.54 3.02
C ASN A 130 31.85 7.66 1.96
N GLN A 131 30.90 8.23 1.22
CA GLN A 131 30.18 7.49 0.18
C GLN A 131 31.16 7.04 -0.91
N GLY A 132 31.23 5.72 -1.13
CA GLY A 132 32.13 5.11 -2.12
C GLY A 132 33.57 4.88 -1.63
N ASP A 133 33.90 5.23 -0.38
CA ASP A 133 35.20 4.88 0.20
C ASP A 133 35.25 3.39 0.58
N LEU A 134 36.08 2.63 -0.14
CA LEU A 134 36.27 1.19 0.01
C LEU A 134 37.42 0.81 0.96
N THR A 135 37.95 1.77 1.74
CA THR A 135 39.00 1.46 2.73
C THR A 135 38.50 0.40 3.71
N SER A 136 39.29 -0.66 3.93
CA SER A 136 38.91 -1.75 4.83
C SER A 136 38.87 -1.29 6.31
N PRO A 137 37.88 -1.73 7.12
CA PRO A 137 37.86 -1.51 8.57
C PRO A 137 39.04 -2.12 9.34
N THR A 138 39.84 -3.00 8.71
CA THR A 138 41.10 -3.47 9.29
C THR A 138 42.21 -2.41 9.24
N SER A 139 42.05 -1.35 8.44
CA SER A 139 43.03 -0.28 8.30
C SER A 139 42.79 0.84 9.32
N PRO A 140 43.82 1.36 10.01
CA PRO A 140 43.69 2.58 10.80
C PRO A 140 43.19 3.79 9.98
N ARG A 141 43.46 3.83 8.66
CA ARG A 141 43.00 4.91 7.76
C ARG A 141 41.47 4.96 7.65
N TYR A 142 40.80 3.82 7.70
CA TYR A 142 39.33 3.75 7.73
C TYR A 142 38.77 4.50 8.92
N TRP A 143 39.32 4.22 10.11
CA TRP A 143 38.90 4.82 11.36
C TRP A 143 39.32 6.29 11.52
N ALA A 144 40.38 6.71 10.83
CA ALA A 144 40.82 8.11 10.85
C ALA A 144 39.81 9.06 10.17
N THR A 145 39.17 8.61 9.09
CA THR A 145 38.19 9.38 8.31
C THR A 145 36.74 9.25 8.82
N ARG A 146 36.51 8.36 9.78
CA ARG A 146 35.19 8.04 10.35
C ARG A 146 35.15 8.25 11.87
N PRO A 147 35.28 9.50 12.37
CA PRO A 147 35.34 9.76 13.80
C PRO A 147 34.07 9.35 14.57
N VAL A 148 32.87 9.50 13.99
CA VAL A 148 31.62 9.09 14.64
C VAL A 148 31.54 7.57 14.73
N GLU A 149 31.86 6.86 13.65
CA GLU A 149 31.90 5.41 13.65
C GLU A 149 32.99 4.86 14.58
N ARG A 150 34.18 5.46 14.58
CA ARG A 150 35.29 5.09 15.48
C ARG A 150 34.89 5.21 16.94
N ALA A 151 34.28 6.33 17.35
CA ALA A 151 33.83 6.52 18.71
C ALA A 151 32.81 5.44 19.13
N ARG A 152 31.89 5.08 18.22
CA ARG A 152 30.93 3.99 18.45
C ARG A 152 31.63 2.63 18.56
N GLN A 153 32.59 2.34 17.69
CA GLN A 153 33.36 1.09 17.75
C GLN A 153 34.11 0.96 19.07
N LEU A 154 34.77 2.02 19.53
CA LEU A 154 35.47 2.03 20.82
C LEU A 154 34.51 1.81 22.00
N SER A 155 33.28 2.34 21.94
CA SER A 155 32.23 2.04 22.93
C SER A 155 31.82 0.57 22.93
N TYR A 156 31.77 -0.09 21.77
CA TYR A 156 31.54 -1.54 21.69
C TYR A 156 32.73 -2.32 22.25
N CYS A 157 33.95 -1.97 21.86
CA CYS A 157 35.18 -2.62 22.30
C CYS A 157 35.36 -2.57 23.82
N GLY A 158 34.96 -1.47 24.48
CA GLY A 158 35.02 -1.33 25.94
C GLY A 158 34.15 -2.31 26.73
N ARG A 159 33.23 -3.02 26.06
CA ARG A 159 32.34 -4.03 26.66
C ARG A 159 32.71 -5.47 26.28
N MET A 160 33.76 -5.67 25.48
CA MET A 160 34.17 -6.97 24.95
C MET A 160 35.36 -7.56 25.71
N THR A 161 35.49 -8.89 25.70
CA THR A 161 36.70 -9.58 26.18
C THR A 161 37.88 -9.34 25.25
N ALA A 162 39.12 -9.57 25.72
CA ALA A 162 40.32 -9.40 24.89
C ALA A 162 40.28 -10.30 23.63
N GLU A 163 39.80 -11.54 23.75
CA GLU A 163 39.66 -12.46 22.62
C GLU A 163 38.65 -11.94 21.59
N GLN A 164 37.52 -11.38 22.04
CA GLN A 164 36.54 -10.75 21.16
C GLN A 164 37.13 -9.51 20.49
N GLN A 165 37.84 -8.66 21.24
CA GLN A 165 38.44 -7.43 20.71
C GLN A 165 39.40 -7.72 19.53
N ALA A 166 40.14 -8.82 19.57
CA ALA A 166 41.03 -9.23 18.48
C ALA A 166 40.28 -9.55 17.17
N ARG A 167 38.98 -9.89 17.23
CA ARG A 167 38.15 -10.19 16.07
C ARG A 167 37.37 -8.99 15.54
N PHE A 168 37.13 -7.97 16.36
CA PHE A 168 36.22 -6.85 16.08
C PHE A 168 36.93 -5.52 15.81
N TYR A 169 38.02 -5.53 15.03
CA TYR A 169 38.75 -4.34 14.55
C TYR A 169 39.17 -3.34 15.66
N CYS A 170 39.16 -3.74 16.93
CA CYS A 170 39.34 -2.84 18.06
C CYS A 170 40.74 -2.23 18.08
N ASP A 171 41.75 -2.98 17.62
CA ASP A 171 43.13 -2.50 17.58
C ASP A 171 43.33 -1.40 16.53
N ALA A 172 42.74 -1.55 15.34
CA ALA A 172 42.79 -0.54 14.29
C ALA A 172 42.07 0.75 14.72
N ALA A 173 40.90 0.63 15.37
CA ALA A 173 40.16 1.77 15.91
C ALA A 173 40.94 2.50 17.02
N ARG A 174 41.58 1.76 17.94
CA ARG A 174 42.44 2.33 18.99
C ARG A 174 43.67 3.03 18.43
N ALA A 175 44.35 2.41 17.46
CA ALA A 175 45.51 3.02 16.81
C ALA A 175 45.15 4.37 16.16
N ALA A 176 44.01 4.43 15.46
CA ALA A 176 43.54 5.67 14.85
C ALA A 176 43.13 6.74 15.89
N GLU A 177 42.54 6.34 17.02
CA GLU A 177 42.22 7.27 18.11
C GLU A 177 43.49 7.82 18.79
N ALA A 178 44.51 6.97 18.98
CA ALA A 178 45.80 7.40 19.52
C ALA A 178 46.48 8.43 18.59
N GLU A 179 46.45 8.19 17.28
CA GLU A 179 46.95 9.15 16.28
C GLU A 179 46.19 10.47 16.33
N ALA A 180 44.86 10.42 16.36
CA ALA A 180 44.01 11.61 16.37
C ALA A 180 44.23 12.50 17.60
N ARG A 181 44.72 11.93 18.71
CA ARG A 181 45.05 12.65 19.94
C ARG A 181 46.46 13.22 19.96
N ARG A 182 47.33 12.84 19.02
CA ARG A 182 48.69 13.38 18.98
C ARG A 182 48.64 14.88 18.68
N PRO A 183 49.37 15.72 19.45
CA PRO A 183 49.49 17.13 19.15
C PRO A 183 50.19 17.30 17.79
N ARG A 184 49.68 18.21 16.96
CA ARG A 184 50.35 18.59 15.72
C ARG A 184 51.43 19.61 16.08
N SER A 185 52.69 19.22 15.88
CA SER A 185 53.87 20.08 15.98
C SER A 185 53.94 21.07 14.82
#